data_AF-A0A4R4W354-F1
#
_entry.id   AF-A0A4R4W354-F1
#
_cell.length_a   1.000
_cell.length_b   1.000
_cell.length_c   1.000
_cell.angle_alpha   90.00
_cell.angle_beta   90.00
_cell.angle_gamma   90.00
#
_symmetry.space_group_name_H-M   'P 1'
#
loop_
_entity.id
_entity.type
_entity.pdbx_description
1 polymer ?
#
loop_
_entity_poly.entity_id
_entity_poly.type
_entity_poly.pdbx_seq_one_letter_code
_entity_poly.pdbx_strand_id
1 'polypeptide(L)'
;MSTTAFSPTAARIHGWATILAPVLLLGSTLAFISEDGINDGVAGGTLGVWSTFLFVIAFAGLYRVIESRLPRIGPMFMALTLIGFTAGTAFNVQAMYYGAYGTDLLADLSEGRLPQSPAVGIFAFLPWGLLVPVTLVATGILLWVSRSAPPWSAILLILGGVLFVASRPERVNALAIVADVVLVLALAPIGWTLMRRKQVVSDVMATV
;
A
#
# COMPACT_ATOMS: atom_id res chain seq x y z
N MET A 1 14.59 -27.81 -2.46
CA MET A 1 13.91 -26.65 -1.85
C MET A 1 13.82 -25.59 -2.94
N SER A 2 12.63 -25.38 -3.52
CA SER A 2 12.47 -24.45 -4.66
C SER A 2 12.55 -23.02 -4.14
N THR A 3 13.69 -22.37 -4.37
CA THR A 3 13.80 -20.92 -4.36
C THR A 3 12.92 -20.43 -5.51
N THR A 4 11.77 -19.82 -5.22
CA THR A 4 11.03 -19.03 -6.21
C THR A 4 11.85 -17.77 -6.51
N ALA A 5 12.95 -17.96 -7.25
CA ALA A 5 13.81 -16.90 -7.70
C ALA A 5 13.01 -16.04 -8.68
N PHE A 6 12.82 -14.76 -8.34
CA PHE A 6 12.35 -13.80 -9.32
C PHE A 6 13.29 -13.80 -10.53
N SER A 7 12.73 -13.61 -11.73
CA SER A 7 13.55 -13.14 -12.84
C SER A 7 14.14 -11.76 -12.48
N PRO A 8 15.31 -11.37 -13.02
CA PRO A 8 15.91 -10.08 -12.72
C PRO A 8 14.98 -8.91 -13.02
N THR A 9 14.17 -9.02 -14.08
CA THR A 9 13.15 -8.03 -14.45
C THR A 9 12.06 -7.94 -13.40
N ALA A 10 11.51 -9.06 -12.93
CA ALA A 10 10.48 -9.06 -11.89
C ALA A 10 10.99 -8.47 -10.57
N ALA A 11 12.23 -8.80 -10.17
CA ALA A 11 12.86 -8.24 -8.98
C ALA A 11 13.00 -6.70 -9.08
N ARG A 12 13.34 -6.19 -10.27
CA ARG A 12 13.41 -4.74 -10.52
C ARG A 12 12.05 -4.06 -10.47
N ILE A 13 11.02 -4.66 -11.08
CA ILE A 13 9.65 -4.12 -11.06
C ILE A 13 9.15 -4.01 -9.61
N HIS A 14 9.24 -5.09 -8.83
CA HIS A 14 8.83 -5.07 -7.43
C HIS A 14 9.70 -4.14 -6.58
N GLY A 15 11.00 -4.06 -6.86
CA GLY A 15 11.92 -3.17 -6.16
C GLY A 15 11.59 -1.69 -6.37
N TRP A 16 11.36 -1.28 -7.63
CA TRP A 16 10.91 0.07 -7.96
C TRP A 16 9.54 0.38 -7.37
N ALA A 17 8.58 -0.53 -7.50
CA ALA A 17 7.25 -0.34 -6.91
C ALA A 17 7.33 -0.14 -5.39
N THR A 18 8.16 -0.92 -4.69
CA THR A 18 8.36 -0.80 -3.24
C THR A 18 8.93 0.57 -2.82
N ILE A 19 9.69 1.24 -3.69
CA ILE A 19 10.20 2.60 -3.45
C ILE A 19 9.18 3.66 -3.85
N LEU A 20 8.65 3.55 -5.07
CA LEU A 20 7.81 4.59 -5.66
C LEU A 20 6.42 4.66 -5.01
N ALA A 21 5.86 3.55 -4.54
CA ALA A 21 4.55 3.54 -3.88
C ALA A 21 4.47 4.48 -2.66
N PRO A 22 5.33 4.35 -1.63
CA PRO A 22 5.28 5.24 -0.47
C PRO A 22 5.74 6.67 -0.80
N VAL A 23 6.62 6.86 -1.79
CA VAL A 23 7.00 8.22 -2.24
C VAL A 23 5.80 8.93 -2.87
N LEU A 24 5.03 8.22 -3.69
CA LEU A 24 3.83 8.76 -4.32
C LEU A 24 2.71 8.98 -3.29
N LEU A 25 2.61 8.15 -2.25
CA LEU A 25 1.72 8.38 -1.12
C LEU A 25 2.08 9.66 -0.36
N LEU A 26 3.37 9.88 -0.08
CA LEU A 26 3.84 11.11 0.53
C LEU A 26 3.50 12.32 -0.37
N GLY A 27 3.71 12.21 -1.68
CA GLY A 27 3.30 13.24 -2.64
C GLY A 27 1.80 13.52 -2.62
N SER A 28 0.98 12.47 -2.55
CA SER A 28 -0.48 12.56 -2.38
C SER A 28 -0.86 13.33 -1.12
N THR A 29 -0.23 13.03 0.01
CA THR A 29 -0.47 13.73 1.29
C THR A 29 -0.08 15.19 1.23
N LEU A 30 1.06 15.52 0.63
CA LEU A 30 1.47 16.91 0.46
C LEU A 30 0.49 17.68 -0.44
N ALA A 31 -0.01 17.05 -1.50
CA ALA A 31 -1.01 17.64 -2.38
C ALA A 31 -2.35 17.88 -1.64
N PHE A 32 -2.85 16.90 -0.89
CA PHE A 32 -4.04 17.07 -0.03
C PHE A 32 -3.91 18.25 0.92
N ILE A 33 -2.79 18.35 1.64
CA ILE A 33 -2.55 19.42 2.61
C ILE A 33 -2.48 20.80 1.94
N SER A 34 -2.10 20.88 0.65
CA SER A 34 -2.03 22.14 -0.10
C SER A 34 -3.36 22.63 -0.68
N GLU A 35 -4.37 21.76 -0.78
CA GLU A 35 -5.71 22.11 -1.28
C GLU A 35 -6.62 22.48 -0.10
N ASP A 36 -7.23 21.50 0.56
CA ASP A 36 -8.23 21.75 1.60
C ASP A 36 -8.06 20.88 2.86
N GLY A 37 -7.01 20.04 2.91
CA GLY A 37 -6.72 19.16 4.04
C GLY A 37 -6.58 17.70 3.64
N ILE A 38 -6.21 16.84 4.60
CA ILE A 38 -6.01 15.41 4.34
C ILE A 38 -7.27 14.79 3.71
N ASN A 39 -7.08 14.14 2.56
CA ASN A 39 -8.09 13.42 1.79
C ASN A 39 -9.13 14.30 1.09
N ASP A 40 -8.86 15.61 1.00
CA ASP A 40 -9.71 16.55 0.28
C ASP A 40 -8.89 17.11 -0.89
N GLY A 41 -9.17 16.64 -2.12
CA GLY A 41 -8.49 17.18 -3.29
C GLY A 41 -8.30 16.22 -4.46
N VAL A 42 -8.37 16.75 -5.68
CA VAL A 42 -8.28 15.97 -6.91
C VAL A 42 -6.83 15.50 -7.15
N ALA A 43 -5.85 16.37 -6.96
CA ALA A 43 -4.45 16.01 -7.19
C ALA A 43 -3.97 14.98 -6.15
N GLY A 44 -4.29 15.23 -4.88
CA GLY A 44 -4.00 14.29 -3.79
C GLY A 44 -4.60 12.91 -4.04
N GLY A 45 -5.90 12.84 -4.37
CA GLY A 45 -6.57 11.58 -4.67
C GLY A 45 -6.00 10.87 -5.90
N THR A 46 -5.68 11.63 -6.97
CA THR A 46 -5.07 11.05 -8.18
C THR A 46 -3.72 10.39 -7.88
N LEU A 47 -2.84 11.06 -7.14
CA LEU A 47 -1.55 10.51 -6.73
C LEU A 47 -1.75 9.28 -5.82
N GLY A 48 -2.75 9.32 -4.94
CA GLY A 48 -3.08 8.21 -4.05
C GLY A 48 -3.56 6.96 -4.79
N VAL A 49 -4.38 7.09 -5.84
CA VAL A 49 -4.78 5.96 -6.71
C VAL A 49 -3.57 5.29 -7.36
N TRP A 50 -2.64 6.06 -7.91
CA TRP A 50 -1.44 5.48 -8.51
C TRP A 50 -0.51 4.87 -7.46
N SER A 51 -0.48 5.45 -6.25
CA SER A 51 0.26 4.89 -5.13
C SER A 51 -0.29 3.52 -4.72
N THR A 52 -1.61 3.34 -4.62
CA THR A 52 -2.22 2.05 -4.24
C THR A 52 -1.93 0.96 -5.28
N PHE A 53 -1.93 1.28 -6.58
CA PHE A 53 -1.52 0.33 -7.61
C PHE A 53 -0.06 -0.09 -7.49
N LEU A 54 0.85 0.86 -7.22
CA LEU A 54 2.25 0.53 -6.99
C LEU A 54 2.42 -0.28 -5.70
N PHE A 55 1.63 -0.02 -4.66
CA PHE A 55 1.64 -0.82 -3.44
C PHE A 55 1.21 -2.27 -3.69
N VAL A 56 0.19 -2.50 -4.52
CA VAL A 56 -0.20 -3.86 -4.92
C VAL A 56 0.98 -4.60 -5.57
N ILE A 57 1.68 -3.95 -6.50
CA ILE A 57 2.86 -4.53 -7.15
C ILE A 57 3.98 -4.77 -6.13
N ALA A 58 4.26 -3.81 -5.25
CA ALA A 58 5.28 -3.92 -4.22
C ALA A 58 5.02 -5.12 -3.28
N PHE A 59 3.81 -5.19 -2.71
CA PHE A 59 3.46 -6.19 -1.72
C PHE A 59 3.33 -7.59 -2.32
N ALA A 60 2.87 -7.72 -3.58
CA ALA A 60 2.94 -9.00 -4.28
C ALA A 60 4.40 -9.54 -4.35
N GLY A 61 5.37 -8.65 -4.57
CA GLY A 61 6.79 -9.00 -4.51
C GLY A 61 7.24 -9.40 -3.10
N LEU A 62 6.86 -8.63 -2.08
CA LEU A 62 7.21 -8.94 -0.68
C LEU A 62 6.62 -10.27 -0.22
N TYR A 63 5.38 -10.58 -0.57
CA TYR A 63 4.74 -11.83 -0.17
C TYR A 63 5.36 -13.05 -0.83
N ARG A 64 5.85 -12.96 -2.07
CA ARG A 64 6.62 -14.05 -2.67
C ARG A 64 7.95 -14.29 -1.93
N VAL A 65 8.60 -13.24 -1.43
CA VAL A 65 9.79 -13.41 -0.57
C VAL A 65 9.41 -14.07 0.74
N ILE A 66 8.33 -13.62 1.39
CA ILE A 66 7.84 -14.16 2.66
C ILE A 66 7.41 -15.63 2.50
N GLU A 67 6.71 -15.96 1.42
CA GLU A 67 6.18 -17.30 1.10
C GLU A 67 7.29 -18.36 1.07
N SER A 68 8.50 -18.00 0.60
CA SER A 68 9.65 -18.92 0.61
C SER A 68 10.02 -19.42 2.02
N ARG A 69 9.64 -18.69 3.07
CA ARG A 69 9.84 -19.06 4.48
C ARG A 69 8.54 -19.41 5.21
N LEU A 70 7.41 -18.87 4.77
CA LEU A 70 6.08 -19.01 5.37
C LEU A 70 5.03 -19.35 4.30
N PRO A 71 5.03 -20.58 3.73
CA PRO A 71 4.32 -20.91 2.49
C PRO A 71 2.79 -20.87 2.59
N ARG A 72 2.23 -21.07 3.78
CA ARG A 72 0.78 -20.99 4.00
C ARG A 72 0.30 -19.55 4.26
N ILE A 73 1.14 -18.76 4.92
CA ILE A 73 0.76 -17.44 5.42
C ILE A 73 0.93 -16.38 4.33
N GLY A 74 1.97 -16.50 3.49
CA GLY A 74 2.25 -15.55 2.41
C GLY A 74 1.05 -15.33 1.48
N PRO A 75 0.49 -16.37 0.85
CA PRO A 75 -0.65 -16.22 -0.05
C PRO A 75 -1.92 -15.67 0.62
N MET A 76 -2.20 -16.07 1.86
CA MET A 76 -3.37 -15.59 2.61
C MET A 76 -3.30 -14.07 2.85
N PHE A 77 -2.14 -13.57 3.28
CA PHE A 77 -1.95 -12.14 3.52
C PHE A 77 -1.79 -11.34 2.22
N MET A 78 -1.30 -11.96 1.14
CA MET A 78 -1.35 -11.35 -0.19
C MET A 78 -2.79 -11.07 -0.62
N ALA A 79 -3.70 -12.05 -0.45
CA ALA A 79 -5.11 -11.86 -0.77
C ALA A 79 -5.74 -10.70 0.04
N LEU A 80 -5.46 -10.66 1.36
CA LEU A 80 -5.91 -9.56 2.22
C LEU A 80 -5.40 -8.19 1.76
N THR A 81 -4.14 -8.15 1.34
CA THR A 81 -3.47 -6.93 0.85
C THR A 81 -4.10 -6.40 -0.43
N LEU A 82 -4.45 -7.30 -1.36
CA LEU A 82 -5.12 -6.92 -2.60
C LEU A 82 -6.47 -6.25 -2.32
N ILE A 83 -7.25 -6.80 -1.39
CA ILE A 83 -8.53 -6.22 -0.97
C ILE A 83 -8.28 -4.85 -0.31
N GLY A 84 -7.29 -4.76 0.58
CA GLY A 84 -6.96 -3.52 1.28
C GLY A 84 -6.56 -2.37 0.35
N PHE A 85 -5.64 -2.59 -0.59
CA PHE A 85 -5.25 -1.54 -1.53
C PHE A 85 -6.31 -1.24 -2.60
N THR A 86 -7.19 -2.20 -2.94
CA THR A 86 -8.37 -1.92 -3.76
C THR A 86 -9.29 -0.93 -3.06
N ALA A 87 -9.53 -1.12 -1.76
CA ALA A 87 -10.30 -0.16 -0.98
C ALA A 87 -9.59 1.17 -0.77
N GLY A 88 -8.27 1.17 -0.57
CA GLY A 88 -7.49 2.41 -0.58
C GLY A 88 -7.65 3.18 -1.89
N THR A 89 -7.82 2.48 -3.01
CA THR A 89 -8.11 3.11 -4.31
C THR A 89 -9.49 3.77 -4.31
N ALA A 90 -10.51 3.08 -3.84
CA ALA A 90 -11.86 3.63 -3.71
C ALA A 90 -11.89 4.89 -2.82
N PHE A 91 -11.14 4.88 -1.72
CA PHE A 91 -11.01 6.03 -0.82
C PHE A 91 -10.33 7.24 -1.51
N ASN A 92 -9.38 7.00 -2.41
CA ASN A 92 -8.78 8.10 -3.18
C ASN A 92 -9.70 8.61 -4.30
N VAL A 93 -10.51 7.74 -4.91
CA VAL A 93 -11.56 8.15 -5.84
C VAL A 93 -12.62 9.00 -5.14
N GLN A 94 -12.97 8.66 -3.90
CA GLN A 94 -13.84 9.49 -3.05
C GLN A 94 -13.26 10.89 -2.85
N ALA A 95 -11.98 10.99 -2.50
CA ALA A 95 -11.29 12.27 -2.32
C ALA A 95 -11.31 13.13 -3.60
N MET A 96 -11.14 12.49 -4.76
CA MET A 96 -11.27 13.16 -6.07
C MET A 96 -12.70 13.64 -6.32
N TYR A 97 -13.71 12.81 -6.02
CA TYR A 97 -15.12 13.17 -6.19
C TYR A 97 -15.47 14.38 -5.31
N TYR A 98 -15.08 14.33 -4.03
CA TYR A 98 -15.28 15.44 -3.11
C TYR A 98 -14.59 16.72 -3.59
N GLY A 99 -13.32 16.64 -4.02
CA GLY A 99 -12.60 17.80 -4.56
C GLY A 99 -13.22 18.38 -5.83
N ALA A 100 -13.84 17.54 -6.67
CA ALA A 100 -14.44 17.99 -7.94
C ALA A 100 -15.87 18.55 -7.77
N TYR A 101 -16.66 17.99 -6.85
CA TYR A 101 -18.10 18.27 -6.75
C TYR A 101 -18.51 18.93 -5.42
N GLY A 102 -17.60 19.01 -4.44
CA GLY A 102 -17.87 19.58 -3.11
C GLY A 102 -18.81 18.74 -2.25
N THR A 103 -19.09 17.50 -2.65
CA THR A 103 -20.01 16.57 -1.97
C THR A 103 -19.37 15.20 -1.81
N ASP A 104 -19.75 14.49 -0.76
CA ASP A 104 -19.32 13.12 -0.55
C ASP A 104 -20.16 12.18 -1.45
N LEU A 105 -19.52 11.26 -2.19
CA LEU A 105 -20.21 10.31 -3.05
C LEU A 105 -21.25 9.46 -2.30
N LEU A 106 -20.96 9.05 -1.06
CA LEU A 106 -21.91 8.31 -0.23
C LEU A 106 -23.06 9.20 0.22
N ALA A 107 -22.80 10.47 0.50
CA ALA A 107 -23.86 11.43 0.80
C ALA A 107 -24.79 11.58 -0.41
N ASP A 108 -24.25 11.83 -1.61
CA ASP A 108 -25.04 11.97 -2.84
C ASP A 108 -25.83 10.68 -3.19
N LEU A 109 -25.27 9.50 -2.91
CA LEU A 109 -26.00 8.22 -3.04
C LEU A 109 -27.13 8.10 -2.03
N SER A 110 -26.90 8.48 -0.77
CA SER A 110 -27.90 8.39 0.30
C SER A 110 -29.04 9.39 0.15
N GLU A 111 -28.73 10.57 -0.38
CA GLU A 111 -29.69 11.65 -0.64
C GLU A 111 -30.46 11.47 -1.97
N GLY A 112 -30.17 10.41 -2.72
CA GLY A 112 -30.85 10.11 -3.99
C GLY A 112 -30.47 11.04 -5.14
N ARG A 113 -29.36 11.77 -5.03
CA ARG A 113 -28.81 12.61 -6.10
C ARG A 113 -28.13 11.77 -7.19
N LEU A 114 -27.72 10.56 -6.85
CA LEU A 114 -27.24 9.53 -7.77
C LEU A 114 -28.21 8.34 -7.81
N PRO A 115 -28.30 7.62 -8.95
CA PRO A 115 -29.11 6.41 -9.03
C PRO A 115 -28.74 5.43 -7.90
N GLN A 116 -29.73 4.98 -7.14
CA GLN A 116 -29.48 4.10 -5.99
C GLN A 116 -28.88 2.78 -6.45
N SER A 117 -27.64 2.53 -6.02
CA SER A 117 -26.99 1.23 -6.11
C SER A 117 -26.42 0.87 -4.73
N PRO A 118 -27.18 0.12 -3.90
CA PRO A 118 -26.71 -0.31 -2.58
C PRO A 118 -25.39 -1.07 -2.65
N ALA A 119 -25.15 -1.77 -3.76
CA ALA A 119 -23.91 -2.48 -4.04
C ALA A 119 -22.69 -1.54 -4.15
N VAL A 120 -22.84 -0.34 -4.72
CA VAL A 120 -21.72 0.61 -4.84
C VAL A 120 -21.29 1.10 -3.46
N GLY A 121 -22.22 1.53 -2.61
CA GLY A 121 -21.90 1.97 -1.25
C GLY A 121 -21.25 0.86 -0.41
N ILE A 122 -21.78 -0.36 -0.47
CA ILE A 122 -21.27 -1.50 0.30
C ILE A 122 -19.92 -1.96 -0.24
N PHE A 123 -19.81 -2.32 -1.51
CA PHE A 123 -18.58 -2.94 -2.03
C PHE A 123 -17.44 -1.94 -2.26
N ALA A 124 -17.75 -0.66 -2.57
CA ALA A 124 -16.72 0.35 -2.75
C ALA A 124 -16.27 1.02 -1.43
N PHE A 125 -17.13 1.10 -0.39
CA PHE A 125 -16.85 1.90 0.81
C PHE A 125 -17.12 1.24 2.18
N LEU A 126 -17.34 -0.08 2.25
CA LEU A 126 -17.21 -0.86 3.51
C LEU A 126 -15.90 -0.48 4.26
N PRO A 127 -15.73 -0.80 5.57
CA PRO A 127 -14.58 -0.39 6.39
C PRO A 127 -13.27 -1.13 6.01
N TRP A 128 -13.14 -1.53 4.75
CA TRP A 128 -11.92 -1.93 4.09
C TRP A 128 -10.79 -0.90 4.25
N GLY A 129 -11.10 0.36 4.58
CA GLY A 129 -10.08 1.38 4.92
C GLY A 129 -9.13 0.92 6.03
N LEU A 130 -9.58 0.06 6.95
CA LEU A 130 -8.72 -0.53 7.99
C LEU A 130 -7.79 -1.65 7.47
N LEU A 131 -8.07 -2.22 6.30
CA LEU A 131 -7.25 -3.30 5.74
C LEU A 131 -5.88 -2.81 5.28
N VAL A 132 -5.74 -1.54 4.85
CA VAL A 132 -4.43 -0.96 4.51
C VAL A 132 -3.51 -0.94 5.74
N PRO A 133 -3.86 -0.30 6.88
CA PRO A 133 -3.00 -0.30 8.05
C PRO A 133 -2.81 -1.71 8.64
N VAL A 134 -3.82 -2.58 8.61
CA VAL A 134 -3.67 -3.99 9.00
C VAL A 134 -2.65 -4.70 8.10
N THR A 135 -2.69 -4.45 6.79
CA THR A 135 -1.71 -4.99 5.84
C THR A 135 -0.30 -4.52 6.15
N LEU A 136 -0.11 -3.23 6.46
CA LEU A 136 1.19 -2.67 6.82
C LEU A 136 1.73 -3.33 8.10
N VAL A 137 0.92 -3.38 9.16
CA VAL A 137 1.30 -4.01 10.44
C VAL A 137 1.61 -5.49 10.25
N ALA A 138 0.72 -6.24 9.61
CA ALA A 138 0.91 -7.66 9.40
C ALA A 138 2.15 -7.95 8.54
N THR A 139 2.37 -7.19 7.47
CA THR A 139 3.56 -7.36 6.62
C THR A 139 4.83 -7.08 7.39
N GLY A 140 4.86 -6.03 8.23
CA GLY A 140 6.00 -5.75 9.09
C GLY A 140 6.29 -6.90 10.06
N ILE A 141 5.26 -7.46 10.69
CA ILE A 141 5.40 -8.65 11.56
C ILE A 141 5.94 -9.85 10.76
N LEU A 142 5.41 -10.09 9.56
CA LEU A 142 5.85 -11.22 8.73
C LEU A 142 7.29 -11.04 8.24
N LEU A 143 7.71 -9.83 7.87
CA LEU A 143 9.09 -9.51 7.52
C LEU A 143 10.03 -9.72 8.70
N TRP A 144 9.61 -9.34 9.91
CA TRP A 144 10.36 -9.57 11.15
C TRP A 144 10.52 -11.07 11.44
N VAL A 145 9.41 -11.81 11.52
CA VAL A 145 9.37 -13.23 11.88
C VAL A 145 10.10 -14.06 10.84
N SER A 146 9.85 -13.80 9.56
CA SER A 146 10.54 -14.51 8.48
C SER A 146 12.00 -14.09 8.33
N ARG A 147 12.48 -13.01 8.99
CA ARG A 147 13.84 -12.45 8.81
C ARG A 147 14.15 -12.13 7.34
N SER A 148 13.14 -11.68 6.60
CA SER A 148 13.25 -11.37 5.15
C SER A 148 13.70 -9.94 4.87
N ALA A 149 13.69 -9.08 5.89
CA ALA A 149 14.17 -7.70 5.83
C ALA A 149 14.92 -7.34 7.13
N PRO A 150 15.69 -6.23 7.15
CA PRO A 150 16.26 -5.71 8.39
C PRO A 150 15.18 -5.46 9.47
N PRO A 151 15.44 -5.79 10.75
CA PRO A 151 14.44 -5.64 11.82
C PRO A 151 13.89 -4.21 11.96
N TRP A 152 14.75 -3.21 11.73
CA TRP A 152 14.35 -1.81 11.80
C TRP A 152 13.33 -1.45 10.71
N SER A 153 13.49 -1.95 9.48
CA SER A 153 12.53 -1.71 8.39
C SER A 153 11.18 -2.35 8.70
N ALA A 154 11.20 -3.54 9.31
CA ALA A 154 9.98 -4.21 9.76
C ALA A 154 9.27 -3.44 10.88
N ILE A 155 10.01 -2.91 11.88
CA ILE A 155 9.44 -2.05 12.94
C ILE A 155 8.83 -0.78 12.33
N LEU A 156 9.56 -0.10 11.43
CA LEU A 156 9.07 1.12 10.80
C LEU A 156 7.80 0.85 9.99
N LEU A 157 7.69 -0.30 9.32
CA LEU A 157 6.47 -0.66 8.60
C LEU A 157 5.27 -0.86 9.55
N ILE A 158 5.49 -1.50 10.70
CA ILE A 158 4.47 -1.64 11.76
C ILE A 158 4.05 -0.26 12.27
N LEU A 159 5.03 0.58 12.61
CA LEU A 159 4.80 1.94 13.09
C LEU A 159 4.04 2.77 12.05
N GLY A 160 4.40 2.67 10.77
CA GLY A 160 3.71 3.34 9.67
C GLY A 160 2.23 2.94 9.61
N GLY A 161 1.89 1.66 9.77
CA GLY A 161 0.50 1.21 9.84
C GLY A 161 -0.28 1.80 11.02
N VAL A 162 0.34 1.88 12.20
CA VAL A 162 -0.27 2.50 13.39
C VAL A 162 -0.48 4.01 13.19
N LEU A 163 0.55 4.71 12.70
CA LEU A 163 0.48 6.14 12.42
C LEU A 163 -0.53 6.47 11.32
N PHE A 164 -0.73 5.57 10.35
CA PHE A 164 -1.74 5.74 9.31
C PHE A 164 -3.16 5.81 9.91
N VAL A 165 -3.50 4.90 10.84
CA VAL A 165 -4.79 4.94 11.56
C VAL A 165 -4.90 6.15 12.47
N ALA A 166 -3.80 6.56 13.11
CA ALA A 166 -3.83 7.70 14.02
C ALA A 166 -3.95 9.06 13.27
N SER A 167 -3.52 9.12 12.01
CA SER A 167 -3.46 10.39 11.25
C SER A 167 -4.65 10.65 10.35
N ARG A 168 -5.17 9.65 9.62
CA ARG A 168 -6.14 9.88 8.53
C ARG A 168 -7.59 10.06 8.98
N PRO A 169 -8.13 9.26 9.91
CA PRO A 169 -9.47 9.48 10.45
C PRO A 169 -9.59 10.83 11.17
N GLU A 170 -8.59 11.17 11.98
CA GLU A 170 -8.52 12.43 12.73
C GLU A 170 -8.03 13.63 11.88
N ARG A 171 -7.70 13.40 10.59
CA ARG A 171 -7.19 14.40 9.64
C ARG A 171 -6.04 15.26 10.20
N VAL A 172 -5.08 14.64 10.89
CA VAL A 172 -3.93 15.33 11.50
C VAL A 172 -2.77 15.46 10.51
N ASN A 173 -2.66 16.62 9.86
CA ASN A 173 -1.68 16.94 8.80
C ASN A 173 -0.24 16.53 9.11
N ALA A 174 0.29 16.95 10.26
CA ALA A 174 1.66 16.65 10.65
C ALA A 174 1.89 15.14 10.84
N LEU A 175 0.93 14.44 11.47
CA LEU A 175 1.04 13.02 11.76
C LEU A 175 0.97 12.17 10.49
N ALA A 176 0.18 12.61 9.50
CA ALA A 176 0.10 12.01 8.17
C ALA A 176 1.43 12.09 7.41
N ILE A 177 2.08 13.25 7.40
CA ILE A 177 3.41 13.41 6.78
C ILE A 177 4.41 12.47 7.47
N VAL A 178 4.40 12.42 8.80
CA VAL A 178 5.29 11.52 9.56
C VAL A 178 5.00 10.06 9.22
N ALA A 179 3.74 9.65 9.13
CA ALA A 179 3.35 8.29 8.74
C ALA A 179 3.94 7.92 7.37
N ASP A 180 3.79 8.78 6.38
CA ASP A 180 4.25 8.50 5.02
C ASP A 180 5.78 8.50 4.90
N VAL A 181 6.47 9.41 5.60
CA VAL A 181 7.94 9.40 5.69
C VAL A 181 8.43 8.10 6.34
N VAL A 182 7.78 7.64 7.40
CA VAL A 182 8.11 6.37 8.05
C VAL A 182 7.93 5.20 7.07
N LEU A 183 6.88 5.21 6.24
CA LEU A 183 6.68 4.19 5.19
C LEU A 183 7.76 4.23 4.11
N VAL A 184 8.19 5.42 3.67
CA VAL A 184 9.31 5.56 2.73
C VAL A 184 10.58 4.97 3.33
N LEU A 185 10.91 5.31 4.58
CA LEU A 185 12.09 4.79 5.27
C LEU A 185 12.03 3.29 5.50
N ALA A 186 10.84 2.74 5.76
CA ALA A 186 10.63 1.30 5.92
C ALA A 186 10.87 0.54 4.61
N LEU A 187 10.29 1.01 3.51
CA LEU A 187 10.19 0.25 2.27
C LEU A 187 11.33 0.52 1.29
N ALA A 188 11.83 1.75 1.18
CA ALA A 188 12.87 2.08 0.21
C ALA A 188 14.15 1.20 0.29
N PRO A 189 14.68 0.86 1.48
CA PRO A 189 15.82 -0.05 1.60
C PRO A 189 15.49 -1.48 1.15
N ILE A 190 14.26 -1.94 1.38
CA ILE A 190 13.80 -3.26 0.96
C ILE A 190 13.73 -3.30 -0.57
N GLY A 191 13.10 -2.29 -1.18
CA GLY A 191 13.02 -2.14 -2.63
C GLY A 191 14.40 -2.08 -3.28
N TRP A 192 15.33 -1.31 -2.70
CA TRP A 192 16.72 -1.25 -3.15
C TRP A 192 17.42 -2.61 -3.11
N THR A 193 17.21 -3.37 -2.04
CA THR A 193 17.79 -4.71 -1.88
C THR A 193 17.23 -5.69 -2.91
N LEU A 194 15.92 -5.63 -3.20
CA LEU A 194 15.29 -6.45 -4.25
C LEU A 194 15.92 -6.21 -5.62
N MET A 195 16.21 -4.95 -5.97
CA MET A 195 16.83 -4.61 -7.26
C MET A 195 18.28 -5.08 -7.40
N ARG A 196 19.02 -5.18 -6.27
CA ARG A 196 20.45 -5.55 -6.27
C ARG A 196 20.68 -7.05 -6.15
N ARG A 197 19.64 -7.85 -6.00
CA ARG A 197 19.78 -9.31 -5.82
C ARG A 197 20.34 -9.93 -7.11
N LYS A 198 21.62 -10.30 -7.09
CA LYS A 198 22.24 -11.12 -8.14
C LYS A 198 21.69 -12.55 -8.02
N GLN A 199 21.24 -13.15 -9.12
CA GLN A 199 20.93 -14.58 -9.14
C GLN A 199 22.23 -15.36 -8.88
N VAL A 200 22.17 -16.35 -7.99
CA VAL A 200 23.27 -17.30 -7.85
C VAL A 200 23.22 -18.20 -9.08
N VAL A 201 24.35 -18.46 -9.73
CA VAL A 201 24.45 -19.24 -10.98
C VAL A 201 23.71 -20.59 -10.90
N SER A 202 23.56 -21.17 -9.70
CA SER A 202 22.76 -22.37 -9.45
C SER A 202 21.27 -22.24 -9.81
N ASP A 203 20.67 -21.06 -9.66
CA ASP A 203 19.26 -20.82 -9.99
C ASP A 203 19.03 -20.79 -11.51
N VAL A 204 20.05 -20.43 -12.29
CA VAL A 204 20.01 -20.42 -13.76
C VAL A 204 20.26 -21.84 -14.31
N MET A 205 21.22 -22.57 -13.74
CA MET A 205 21.50 -23.95 -14.19
C MET A 205 20.43 -24.97 -13.77
N ALA A 206 19.54 -24.64 -12.84
CA ALA A 206 18.38 -25.48 -12.49
C ALA A 206 17.19 -25.29 -13.46
N THR A 207 17.28 -24.37 -14.41
CA THR A 207 16.23 -24.09 -15.42
C THR A 207 16.66 -24.41 -16.85
N VAL A 208 17.82 -25.06 -17.03
CA VAL A 208 18.30 -25.65 -18.29
C VAL A 208 18.33 -27.16 -18.14
#